data_AF-A0A161XAU8-F1
#
_entry.id   AF-A0A161XAU8-F1
#
_cell.length_a   1.000
_cell.length_b   1.000
_cell.length_c   1.000
_cell.angle_alpha   90.00
_cell.angle_beta   90.00
_cell.angle_gamma   90.00
#
_symmetry.space_group_name_H-M   'P 1'
#
loop_
_entity.id
_entity.type
_entity.pdbx_description
1 polymer ?
#
loop_
_entity_poly.entity_id
_entity_poly.type
_entity_poly.pdbx_seq_one_letter_code
_entity_poly.pdbx_strand_id
1 'polypeptide(L)'
;MPRQTIAAPGAAHPLRALSALVRLARADGPGDVANRATLCRVCAWDLEEPGWTLDGPTHAICDCCGAESGVEDTTPERIIAYRRRWTRGGHVWFDPSRMPAGWYYDDELPYDTQDRWHATTLPG
;
A
#
# COMPACT_ATOMS: atom_id res chain seq x y z
N MET A 1 -1.53 -50.99 -15.28
CA MET A 1 -1.16 -49.59 -14.99
C MET A 1 -1.95 -48.70 -15.94
N PRO A 2 -2.96 -47.92 -15.50
CA PRO A 2 -3.64 -47.00 -16.40
C PRO A 2 -2.73 -45.81 -16.71
N ARG A 3 -2.61 -45.48 -17.99
CA ARG A 3 -1.81 -44.40 -18.54
C ARG A 3 -2.51 -43.08 -18.19
N GLN A 4 -1.89 -42.24 -17.36
CA GLN A 4 -2.44 -40.94 -17.00
C GLN A 4 -2.35 -40.00 -18.21
N THR A 5 -3.48 -39.44 -18.63
CA THR A 5 -3.55 -38.39 -19.65
C THR A 5 -3.20 -37.06 -18.98
N ILE A 6 -2.10 -36.44 -19.41
CA ILE A 6 -1.73 -35.09 -19.01
C ILE A 6 -2.70 -34.12 -19.70
N ALA A 7 -3.46 -33.36 -18.92
CA ALA A 7 -4.31 -32.29 -19.43
C ALA A 7 -3.46 -31.13 -19.97
N ALA A 8 -3.80 -30.63 -21.16
CA ALA A 8 -3.17 -29.45 -21.75
C ALA A 8 -3.42 -28.20 -20.89
N PRO A 9 -2.50 -27.21 -20.85
CA PRO A 9 -2.75 -25.94 -20.19
C PRO A 9 -3.92 -25.25 -20.89
N GLY A 10 -5.00 -25.01 -20.14
CA GLY A 10 -6.18 -24.31 -20.62
C GLY A 10 -5.79 -22.92 -21.11
N ALA A 11 -6.15 -22.61 -22.36
CA ALA A 11 -5.99 -21.29 -22.95
C ALA A 11 -6.61 -20.24 -22.01
N ALA A 12 -5.82 -19.22 -21.64
CA ALA A 12 -6.33 -18.10 -20.86
C ALA A 12 -7.53 -17.49 -21.59
N HIS A 13 -8.70 -17.54 -20.94
CA HIS A 13 -9.96 -17.07 -21.51
C HIS A 13 -9.79 -15.61 -21.97
N PRO A 14 -10.14 -15.24 -23.20
CA PRO A 14 -9.84 -13.90 -23.77
C PRO A 14 -10.38 -12.74 -22.93
N LEU A 15 -11.45 -12.99 -22.15
CA LEU A 15 -12.04 -12.04 -21.20
C LEU A 15 -11.16 -11.75 -19.96
N ARG A 16 -10.30 -12.70 -19.54
CA ARG A 16 -9.35 -12.48 -18.43
C ARG A 16 -8.17 -11.59 -18.84
N ALA A 17 -7.75 -11.65 -20.10
CA ALA A 17 -6.74 -10.73 -20.63
C ALA A 17 -7.31 -9.30 -20.75
N LEU A 18 -8.56 -9.16 -21.19
CA LEU A 18 -9.24 -7.87 -21.26
C LEU A 18 -9.45 -7.22 -19.87
N SER A 19 -9.81 -7.99 -18.83
CA SER A 19 -9.98 -7.43 -17.48
C SER A 19 -8.66 -6.97 -16.85
N ALA A 20 -7.54 -7.64 -17.14
CA ALA A 20 -6.21 -7.17 -16.74
C ALA A 20 -5.81 -5.88 -17.46
N LEU A 21 -6.06 -5.78 -18.76
CA LEU A 21 -5.77 -4.57 -19.56
C LEU A 21 -6.60 -3.36 -19.12
N VAL A 22 -7.88 -3.58 -18.77
CA VAL A 22 -8.77 -2.52 -18.26
C VAL A 22 -8.34 -2.00 -16.89
N ARG A 23 -7.71 -2.83 -16.05
CA ARG A 23 -7.15 -2.40 -14.75
C ARG A 23 -5.90 -1.54 -14.93
N LEU A 24 -5.02 -1.92 -15.86
CA LEU A 24 -3.82 -1.13 -16.19
C LEU A 24 -4.19 0.24 -16.77
N ALA A 25 -5.26 0.33 -17.56
CA ALA A 25 -5.68 1.57 -18.20
C ALA A 25 -6.40 2.58 -17.28
N ARG A 26 -6.72 2.21 -16.02
CA ARG A 26 -7.41 3.08 -15.04
C ARG A 26 -6.51 3.55 -13.90
N ALA A 27 -5.21 3.26 -13.95
CA ALA A 27 -4.28 3.51 -12.85
C ALA A 27 -3.61 4.91 -12.89
N ASP A 28 -3.94 5.75 -13.88
CA ASP A 28 -3.26 7.02 -14.12
C ASP A 28 -4.25 8.19 -14.28
N GLY A 29 -4.95 8.54 -13.20
CA GLY A 29 -5.57 9.85 -13.06
C GLY A 29 -4.53 10.92 -12.68
N PRO A 30 -4.77 12.21 -12.98
CA PRO A 30 -3.93 13.31 -12.49
C PRO A 30 -4.06 13.58 -10.98
N GLY A 31 -4.95 12.88 -10.25
CA GLY A 31 -5.10 12.97 -8.80
C GLY A 31 -4.12 12.09 -8.01
N ASP A 32 -3.41 11.21 -8.70
CA ASP A 32 -2.71 10.06 -8.13
C ASP A 32 -1.25 10.42 -7.78
N VAL A 33 -0.67 11.36 -8.53
CA VAL A 33 0.73 11.78 -8.40
C VAL A 33 0.91 12.81 -7.28
N ALA A 34 -0.06 13.70 -7.09
CA ALA A 34 -0.08 14.64 -5.96
C ALA A 34 -0.31 13.92 -4.63
N ASN A 35 -1.14 12.86 -4.64
CA ASN A 35 -1.39 12.02 -3.47
C ASN A 35 -0.11 11.31 -2.98
N ARG A 36 0.78 10.87 -3.89
CA ARG A 36 2.01 10.14 -3.51
C ARG A 36 3.02 10.95 -2.68
N ALA A 37 2.97 12.28 -2.71
CA ALA A 37 3.90 13.10 -1.93
C ALA A 37 3.55 13.10 -0.44
N THR A 38 2.26 12.98 -0.09
CA THR A 38 1.77 12.92 1.29
C THR A 38 1.66 11.49 1.80
N LEU A 39 1.71 10.47 0.94
CA LEU A 39 1.77 9.10 1.41
C LEU A 39 3.11 8.80 2.10
N CYS A 40 3.03 8.25 3.32
CA CYS A 40 4.17 7.63 3.96
C CYS A 40 4.79 6.60 3.01
N ARG A 41 6.12 6.57 2.89
CA ARG A 41 6.83 5.58 2.05
C ARG A 41 6.99 4.21 2.72
N VAL A 42 6.70 4.11 4.02
CA VAL A 42 6.74 2.86 4.81
C VAL A 42 5.38 2.16 5.03
N CYS A 43 4.33 2.87 5.48
CA CYS A 43 2.98 2.30 5.75
C CYS A 43 1.81 2.80 4.85
N ALA A 44 2.04 3.77 3.95
CA ALA A 44 1.12 4.36 2.96
C ALA A 44 -0.03 5.15 3.57
N TRP A 45 0.00 5.31 4.90
CA TRP A 45 -0.82 6.27 5.59
C TRP A 45 -0.57 7.68 5.04
N ASP A 46 -1.64 8.45 4.88
CA ASP A 46 -1.57 9.86 4.51
C ASP A 46 -0.98 10.67 5.67
N LEU A 47 0.12 11.38 5.40
CA LEU A 47 0.81 12.22 6.36
C LEU A 47 0.11 13.58 6.56
N GLU A 48 -0.94 13.89 5.79
CA GLU A 48 -1.62 15.20 5.70
C GLU A 48 -0.76 16.33 5.11
N GLU A 49 0.57 16.17 5.13
CA GLU A 49 1.57 17.04 4.52
C GLU A 49 2.59 16.23 3.70
N PRO A 50 3.29 16.82 2.72
CA PRO A 50 4.28 16.09 1.95
C PRO A 50 5.42 15.59 2.83
N GLY A 51 5.75 14.30 2.77
CA GLY A 51 6.96 13.75 3.40
C GLY A 51 8.23 14.09 2.60
N TRP A 52 8.07 14.32 1.29
CA TRP A 52 9.17 14.65 0.38
C TRP A 52 8.75 15.72 -0.62
N THR A 53 9.66 16.67 -0.83
CA THR A 53 9.53 17.75 -1.81
C THR A 53 10.71 17.71 -2.80
N LEU A 54 10.74 18.66 -3.74
CA LEU A 54 11.91 18.83 -4.62
C LEU A 54 13.17 19.24 -3.86
N ASP A 55 13.03 19.86 -2.68
CA ASP A 55 14.15 20.33 -1.85
C ASP A 55 14.69 19.24 -0.90
N GLY A 56 14.01 18.09 -0.82
CA GLY A 56 14.39 16.98 0.05
C GLY A 56 13.26 16.50 0.97
N PRO A 57 13.59 15.67 1.98
CA PRO A 57 12.62 15.23 2.97
C PRO A 57 12.16 16.39 3.86
N THR A 58 10.92 16.35 4.30
CA THR A 58 10.34 17.37 5.19
C THR A 58 10.45 17.02 6.67
N HIS A 59 10.95 15.83 7.00
CA HIS A 59 10.98 15.28 8.35
C HIS A 59 9.59 15.05 8.97
N ALA A 60 8.54 14.94 8.14
CA ALA A 60 7.22 14.53 8.60
C ALA A 60 7.28 13.12 9.21
N ILE A 61 6.65 12.96 10.38
CA ILE A 61 6.57 11.71 11.14
C ILE A 61 5.20 11.09 10.90
N CYS A 62 5.19 9.81 10.51
CA CYS A 62 3.94 9.11 10.27
C CYS A 62 3.22 8.71 11.56
N ASP A 63 2.00 9.21 11.78
CA ASP A 63 1.13 8.82 12.92
C ASP A 63 0.85 7.30 12.97
N CYS A 64 0.84 6.63 11.81
CA CYS A 64 0.60 5.21 11.71
C CYS A 64 1.83 4.36 12.06
N CYS A 65 2.96 4.49 11.36
CA CYS A 65 4.11 3.59 11.58
C CYS A 65 5.33 4.23 12.29
N GLY A 66 5.29 5.55 12.52
CA GLY A 66 6.35 6.31 13.18
C GLY A 66 7.60 6.53 12.34
N ALA A 67 7.60 6.17 11.06
CA ALA A 67 8.71 6.47 10.17
C ALA A 67 8.80 7.99 9.93
N GLU A 68 10.02 8.53 10.02
CA GLU A 68 10.32 9.91 9.69
C GLU A 68 10.85 9.99 8.26
N SER A 69 10.25 10.91 7.49
CA SER A 69 10.64 11.20 6.12
C SER A 69 12.08 11.72 6.09
N GLY A 70 12.97 11.08 5.33
CA GLY A 70 14.40 11.40 5.31
C GLY A 70 15.26 10.64 6.31
N VAL A 71 14.67 9.75 7.13
CA VAL A 71 15.41 8.92 8.08
C VAL A 71 15.20 7.44 7.78
N GLU A 72 14.00 6.91 8.00
CA GLU A 72 13.67 5.49 7.77
C GLU A 72 13.45 5.17 6.29
N ASP A 73 13.14 6.17 5.47
CA ASP A 73 12.67 6.00 4.09
C ASP A 73 13.62 6.55 3.01
N THR A 74 14.91 6.68 3.35
CA THR A 74 15.95 7.22 2.44
C THR A 74 16.39 6.26 1.35
N THR A 75 16.25 4.95 1.55
CA THR A 75 16.53 3.93 0.52
C THR A 75 15.47 2.84 0.54
N PRO A 76 15.24 2.13 -0.58
CA PRO A 76 14.32 0.99 -0.62
C PRO A 76 14.62 -0.07 0.44
N GLU A 77 15.89 -0.36 0.72
CA GLU A 77 16.29 -1.36 1.71
C GLU A 77 15.90 -0.94 3.12
N ARG A 78 16.06 0.34 3.47
CA ARG A 78 15.66 0.89 4.78
C ARG A 78 14.14 0.87 4.94
N ILE A 79 13.41 1.26 3.90
CA ILE A 79 11.93 1.18 3.85
C ILE A 79 11.48 -0.25 4.15
N ILE A 80 12.02 -1.23 3.41
CA ILE A 80 11.66 -2.65 3.56
C ILE A 80 12.02 -3.16 4.95
N ALA A 81 13.22 -2.83 5.45
CA ALA A 81 13.69 -3.29 6.76
C ALA A 81 12.82 -2.71 7.91
N TYR A 82 12.51 -1.42 7.86
CA TYR A 82 11.67 -0.77 8.85
C TYR A 82 10.25 -1.32 8.82
N ARG A 83 9.66 -1.45 7.63
CA ARG A 83 8.32 -2.04 7.47
C ARG A 83 8.26 -3.44 8.06
N ARG A 84 9.24 -4.30 7.77
CA ARG A 84 9.30 -5.66 8.35
C ARG A 84 9.37 -5.63 9.87
N ARG A 85 10.06 -4.65 10.47
CA ARG A 85 10.08 -4.47 11.93
C ARG A 85 8.70 -4.09 12.45
N TRP A 86 8.05 -3.11 11.82
CA TRP A 86 6.71 -2.65 12.20
C TRP A 86 5.66 -3.76 12.07
N THR A 87 5.66 -4.52 10.95
CA THR A 87 4.79 -5.68 10.74
C THR A 87 5.01 -6.77 11.78
N ARG A 88 6.26 -7.16 12.07
CA ARG A 88 6.56 -8.13 13.15
C ARG A 88 6.17 -7.63 14.53
N GLY A 89 6.10 -6.31 14.72
CA GLY A 89 5.62 -5.68 15.94
C GLY A 89 4.11 -5.66 16.07
N GLY A 90 3.36 -6.15 15.08
CA GLY A 90 1.90 -6.20 15.11
C GLY A 90 1.21 -4.95 14.59
N HIS A 91 1.86 -4.19 13.71
CA HIS A 91 1.28 -2.98 13.10
C HIS A 91 0.84 -1.92 14.13
N VAL A 92 1.59 -1.82 15.23
CA VAL A 92 1.29 -0.87 16.31
C VAL A 92 1.36 0.56 15.77
N TRP A 93 0.30 1.32 16.02
CA TRP A 93 0.24 2.73 15.68
C TRP A 93 1.23 3.55 16.50
N PHE A 94 1.91 4.49 15.84
CA PHE A 94 2.83 5.40 16.53
C PHE A 94 2.08 6.40 17.40
N ASP A 95 0.99 6.99 16.88
CA ASP A 95 0.00 7.73 17.65
C ASP A 95 -1.35 6.97 17.66
N PRO A 96 -1.64 6.21 18.73
CA PRO A 96 -2.91 5.49 18.86
C PRO A 96 -4.15 6.39 18.86
N SER A 97 -4.01 7.68 19.19
CA SER A 97 -5.15 8.62 19.20
C SER A 97 -5.62 9.01 17.79
N ARG A 98 -4.73 8.81 16.80
CA ARG A 98 -4.98 9.07 15.39
C ARG A 98 -5.47 7.82 14.65
N MET A 99 -5.44 6.66 15.31
CA MET A 99 -5.92 5.40 14.74
C MET A 99 -7.44 5.45 14.53
N PRO A 100 -7.91 5.24 13.30
CA PRO A 100 -9.34 5.26 13.03
C PRO A 100 -10.09 4.10 13.67
N ALA A 101 -11.35 4.33 14.01
CA ALA A 101 -12.22 3.29 14.54
C ALA A 101 -12.40 2.15 13.53
N GLY A 102 -12.17 0.91 13.98
CA GLY A 102 -12.28 -0.28 13.13
C GLY A 102 -11.13 -0.47 12.16
N TRP A 103 -10.05 0.30 12.27
CA TRP A 103 -8.85 0.08 11.46
C TRP A 103 -8.25 -1.30 11.75
N TYR A 104 -7.86 -1.99 10.69
CA TYR A 104 -7.07 -3.21 10.74
C TYR A 104 -6.11 -3.23 9.55
N TYR A 105 -5.00 -3.92 9.71
CA TYR A 105 -4.06 -4.14 8.62
C TYR A 105 -4.49 -5.36 7.79
N ASP A 106 -4.60 -5.19 6.47
CA ASP A 106 -4.99 -6.26 5.55
C ASP A 106 -3.78 -6.73 4.74
N ASP A 107 -3.27 -7.93 5.04
CA ASP A 107 -2.11 -8.50 4.34
C ASP A 107 -2.37 -8.78 2.84
N GLU A 108 -3.62 -8.83 2.39
CA GLU A 108 -3.98 -9.10 0.99
C GLU A 108 -3.98 -7.84 0.12
N LEU A 109 -4.05 -6.65 0.74
CA LEU A 109 -4.14 -5.39 0.02
C LEU A 109 -2.77 -4.82 -0.38
N PRO A 110 -2.66 -4.24 -1.60
CA PRO A 110 -1.50 -3.43 -1.98
C PRO A 110 -1.23 -2.34 -0.95
N TYR A 111 0.04 -2.07 -0.76
CA TYR A 111 0.52 -1.10 0.20
C TYR A 111 -0.17 0.27 0.12
N ASP A 112 -0.24 0.84 -1.08
CA ASP A 112 -0.83 2.15 -1.42
C ASP A 112 -2.37 2.19 -1.34
N THR A 113 -2.97 1.16 -0.74
CA THR A 113 -4.40 1.05 -0.50
C THR A 113 -4.75 0.82 0.97
N GLN A 114 -3.76 0.71 1.87
CA GLN A 114 -3.99 0.48 3.30
C GLN A 114 -4.59 1.71 4.02
N ASP A 115 -4.51 2.89 3.41
CA ASP A 115 -5.13 4.16 3.82
C ASP A 115 -6.60 4.29 3.38
N ARG A 116 -7.01 3.58 2.31
CA ARG A 116 -8.32 3.77 1.65
C ARG A 116 -9.50 3.14 2.37
N TRP A 117 -9.30 2.52 3.53
CA TRP A 117 -10.41 2.00 4.36
C TRP A 117 -11.29 3.10 4.96
N HIS A 118 -10.94 4.36 4.76
CA HIS A 118 -11.90 5.46 4.85
C HIS A 118 -12.70 5.58 3.56
N ALA A 119 -13.91 5.01 3.59
CA ALA A 119 -15.00 5.20 2.63
C ALA A 119 -15.15 4.15 1.52
N THR A 120 -15.52 2.91 1.88
CA THR A 120 -16.63 2.23 1.20
C THR A 120 -17.32 1.23 2.14
N THR A 121 -18.41 1.69 2.76
CA THR A 121 -19.66 0.97 3.04
C THR A 121 -19.57 -0.56 3.29
N LEU A 122 -19.64 -0.98 4.56
CA LEU A 122 -20.37 -2.21 4.88
C LEU A 122 -21.88 -1.89 4.77
N PRO A 123 -22.65 -2.47 3.83
CA PRO A 123 -24.09 -2.42 3.94
C PRO A 123 -24.51 -3.37 5.07
N GLY A 124 -25.11 -2.80 6.11
CA GLY A 124 -26.04 -3.52 6.98
C GLY A 124 -27.37 -3.74 6.30
#